data_AF-A0A815XBF1-F1
#
_entry.id   AF-A0A815XBF1-F1
#
_cell.length_a   1.000
_cell.length_b   1.000
_cell.length_c   1.000
_cell.angle_alpha   90.00
_cell.angle_beta   90.00
_cell.angle_gamma   90.00
#
_symmetry.space_group_name_H-M   'P 1'
#
loop_
_entity.id
_entity.type
_entity.pdbx_description
1 polymer ?
#
loop_
_entity_poly.entity_id
_entity_poly.type
_entity_poly.pdbx_seq_one_letter_code
_entity_poly.pdbx_strand_id
1 'polypeptide(L)'
;IGSILLIPDFEKYANIGNKFIMIGSAIIFISASWKIYRNGSINTANPSDRHFRLINIVNDIPALSTDICVGLGGAFYFFGVFFSPPNYDTNDFDINISAALCVTGGSFFFLASLFLQFQYYCKHHQ
;
A
#
# COMPACT_ATOMS: atom_id res chain seq x y z
N ILE A 1 -14.93 16.45 -14.34
CA ILE A 1 -14.02 17.52 -13.90
C ILE A 1 -14.76 18.83 -13.61
N GLY A 2 -15.69 19.27 -14.49
CA GLY A 2 -16.36 20.58 -14.35
C GLY A 2 -17.20 20.83 -13.08
N SER A 3 -17.82 19.81 -12.48
CA SER A 3 -18.63 19.98 -11.26
C SER A 3 -17.82 20.08 -9.96
N ILE A 4 -16.60 19.54 -9.95
CA ILE A 4 -15.71 19.55 -8.78
C ILE A 4 -15.02 20.91 -8.62
N LEU A 5 -14.75 21.59 -9.73
CA LEU A 5 -14.16 22.94 -9.77
C LEU A 5 -15.13 24.05 -9.32
N LEU A 6 -16.43 23.75 -9.21
CA LEU A 6 -17.45 24.70 -8.75
C LEU A 6 -17.52 24.82 -7.22
N ILE A 7 -16.76 24.00 -6.47
CA ILE A 7 -16.70 24.07 -5.02
C ILE A 7 -15.67 25.14 -4.65
N PRO A 8 -16.09 26.32 -4.14
CA PRO A 8 -15.13 27.26 -3.55
C PRO A 8 -14.39 26.55 -2.42
N ASP A 9 -13.06 26.71 -2.39
CA ASP A 9 -12.10 26.01 -1.50
C ASP A 9 -11.73 24.56 -1.85
N PHE A 10 -12.06 24.03 -3.04
CA PHE A 10 -11.66 22.67 -3.43
C PHE A 10 -10.16 22.40 -3.25
N GLU A 11 -9.29 23.34 -3.63
CA GLU A 11 -7.83 23.21 -3.49
C GLU A 11 -7.40 23.03 -2.02
N LYS A 12 -8.08 23.69 -1.08
CA LYS A 12 -7.81 23.57 0.36
C LYS A 12 -8.19 22.18 0.85
N TYR A 13 -9.35 21.67 0.46
CA TYR A 13 -9.80 20.32 0.83
C TYR A 13 -8.96 19.23 0.17
N ALA A 14 -8.55 19.42 -1.09
CA ALA A 14 -7.66 18.51 -1.81
C ALA A 14 -6.29 18.43 -1.11
N ASN A 15 -5.69 19.56 -0.74
CA ASN A 15 -4.42 19.58 -0.03
C ASN A 15 -4.50 18.92 1.36
N ILE A 16 -5.60 19.10 2.09
CA ILE A 16 -5.84 18.39 3.35
C ILE A 16 -5.97 16.88 3.11
N GLY A 17 -6.75 16.48 2.11
CA GLY A 17 -6.93 15.08 1.73
C GLY A 17 -5.61 14.41 1.35
N ASN A 18 -4.79 15.07 0.54
CA ASN A 18 -3.46 14.60 0.14
C ASN A 18 -2.56 14.35 1.35
N LYS A 19 -2.55 15.24 2.34
CA LYS A 19 -1.80 15.03 3.58
C LYS A 19 -2.27 13.79 4.35
N PHE A 20 -3.58 13.58 4.46
CA PHE A 20 -4.12 12.39 5.11
C PHE A 20 -3.77 11.10 4.37
N ILE A 21 -3.87 11.10 3.04
CA ILE A 21 -3.51 9.94 2.22
C ILE A 21 -2.01 9.65 2.34
N MET A 22 -1.17 10.68 2.34
CA MET A 22 0.28 10.54 2.52
C MET A 22 0.65 9.95 3.89
N ILE A 23 0.03 10.43 4.97
CA ILE A 23 0.25 9.86 6.31
C ILE A 23 -0.27 8.42 6.38
N GLY A 24 -1.48 8.17 5.86
CA GLY A 24 -2.08 6.83 5.86
C GLY A 24 -1.25 5.81 5.08
N SER A 25 -0.77 6.19 3.90
CA SER A 25 0.10 5.34 3.06
C SER A 25 1.44 5.03 3.71
N ALA A 26 2.06 6.00 4.41
CA ALA A 26 3.28 5.76 5.18
C ALA A 26 3.05 4.76 6.32
N ILE A 27 1.94 4.89 7.06
CA ILE A 27 1.56 3.95 8.13
C ILE A 27 1.36 2.54 7.57
N ILE A 28 0.67 2.41 6.44
CA ILE A 28 0.45 1.13 5.75
C ILE A 28 1.79 0.49 5.37
N PHE A 29 2.70 1.26 4.77
CA PHE A 29 4.01 0.77 4.34
C PHE A 29 4.87 0.28 5.51
N ILE A 30 4.94 1.05 6.60
CA ILE A 30 5.67 0.67 7.82
C ILE A 30 5.05 -0.58 8.43
N SER A 31 3.72 -0.64 8.49
CA SER A 31 2.99 -1.78 9.08
C SER A 31 3.20 -3.07 8.29
N ALA A 32 3.16 -3.00 6.95
CA ALA A 32 3.43 -4.14 6.08
C ALA A 32 4.89 -4.60 6.21
N SER A 33 5.85 -3.67 6.22
CA SER A 33 7.27 -3.97 6.40
C SER A 33 7.54 -4.66 7.75
N TRP A 34 6.90 -4.18 8.82
CA TRP A 34 7.00 -4.80 10.14
C TRP A 34 6.42 -6.22 10.18
N LYS A 35 5.29 -6.46 9.50
CA LYS A 35 4.71 -7.81 9.40
C LYS A 35 5.63 -8.79 8.66
N ILE A 36 6.22 -8.37 7.54
CA ILE A 36 7.17 -9.19 6.78
C ILE A 36 8.38 -9.53 7.65
N TYR A 37 8.94 -8.53 8.35
CA TYR A 37 10.05 -8.76 9.28
C TYR A 37 9.68 -9.75 10.40
N ARG A 38 8.50 -9.56 11.03
CA ARG A 38 8.01 -10.45 12.08
C ARG A 38 7.82 -11.87 11.58
N ASN A 39 7.24 -12.06 10.39
CA ASN A 39 7.03 -13.38 9.80
C ASN A 39 8.36 -14.09 9.49
N GLY A 40 9.42 -13.35 9.13
CA GLY A 40 10.75 -13.93 8.94
C GLY A 40 11.45 -14.34 10.24
N SER A 41 11.10 -13.74 11.37
CA SER A 41 11.73 -14.00 12.67
C SER A 41 10.97 -15.04 13.52
N ILE A 42 9.79 -15.51 13.10
CA ILE A 42 9.05 -16.56 13.81
C ILE A 42 9.48 -17.92 13.24
N ASN A 43 10.21 -18.69 14.04
CA ASN A 43 10.55 -20.07 13.73
C ASN A 43 9.50 -21.01 14.35
N THR A 44 8.69 -21.66 13.51
CA THR A 44 7.65 -22.62 13.95
C THR A 44 8.23 -23.86 14.63
N ALA A 45 9.50 -24.20 14.37
CA ALA A 45 10.16 -25.34 15.00
C ALA A 45 10.80 -25.02 16.37
N ASN A 46 11.12 -23.75 16.64
CA ASN A 46 11.71 -23.30 17.91
C ASN A 46 11.29 -21.86 18.21
N PRO A 47 10.23 -21.64 19.02
CA PRO A 47 9.69 -20.29 19.28
C PRO A 47 10.63 -19.38 20.10
N SER A 48 11.70 -19.92 20.68
CA SER A 48 12.76 -19.17 21.36
C SER A 48 13.82 -18.60 20.42
N ASP A 49 13.93 -19.12 19.19
CA ASP A 49 14.85 -18.63 18.16
C ASP A 49 14.19 -17.48 17.39
N ARG A 50 14.71 -16.26 17.55
CA ARG A 50 14.22 -15.03 16.89
C ARG A 50 15.09 -14.59 15.71
N HIS A 51 15.92 -15.47 15.16
CA HIS A 51 16.71 -15.14 13.98
C HIS A 51 15.83 -15.03 12.73
N PHE A 52 16.04 -13.96 11.96
CA PHE A 52 15.39 -13.78 10.67
C PHE A 52 15.88 -14.85 9.68
N ARG A 53 14.97 -15.69 9.20
CA ARG A 53 15.26 -16.74 8.21
C ARG A 53 14.26 -16.65 7.06
N LEU A 54 14.77 -16.52 5.84
CA LEU A 54 13.95 -16.48 4.61
C LEU A 54 13.09 -17.75 4.45
N ILE A 55 13.58 -18.91 4.91
CA ILE A 55 12.85 -20.18 4.89
C ILE A 55 11.52 -20.11 5.65
N ASN A 56 11.44 -19.33 6.73
CA ASN A 56 10.21 -19.20 7.51
C ASN A 56 9.15 -18.39 6.77
N ILE A 57 9.58 -17.46 5.91
CA ILE A 57 8.69 -16.62 5.10
C ILE A 57 8.04 -17.41 3.96
N VAL A 58 8.79 -18.33 3.33
CA VAL A 58 8.32 -19.12 2.19
C VAL A 58 7.23 -20.13 2.60
N ASN A 59 7.08 -20.45 3.88
CA ASN A 59 6.01 -21.33 4.36
C ASN A 59 4.61 -20.69 4.29
N ASP A 60 4.50 -19.36 4.16
CA ASP A 60 3.22 -18.66 4.02
C ASP A 60 3.22 -17.67 2.85
N ILE A 61 3.42 -18.22 1.64
CA ILE A 61 3.45 -17.46 0.37
C ILE A 61 2.21 -16.57 0.18
N PRO A 62 0.96 -17.00 0.46
CA PRO A 62 -0.21 -16.14 0.27
C PRO A 62 -0.20 -14.93 1.21
N ALA A 63 0.18 -15.12 2.48
CA ALA A 63 0.28 -14.03 3.45
C ALA A 63 1.40 -13.06 3.08
N LEU A 64 2.57 -13.58 2.67
CA LEU A 64 3.69 -12.78 2.18
C LEU A 64 3.28 -11.94 0.95
N SER A 65 2.61 -12.56 -0.02
CA SER A 65 2.18 -11.90 -1.25
C SER A 65 1.21 -10.76 -0.95
N THR A 66 0.31 -10.97 0.00
CA THR A 66 -0.61 -9.94 0.51
C THR A 66 0.16 -8.79 1.14
N ASP A 67 1.07 -9.07 2.08
CA ASP A 67 1.82 -8.02 2.78
C ASP A 67 2.75 -7.23 1.83
N ILE A 68 3.38 -7.89 0.86
CA ILE A 68 4.18 -7.21 -0.18
C ILE A 68 3.30 -6.32 -1.04
N CYS A 69 2.14 -6.80 -1.49
CA CYS A 69 1.22 -6.02 -2.31
C CYS A 69 0.65 -4.82 -1.53
N VAL A 70 0.32 -4.99 -0.25
CA VAL A 70 -0.12 -3.88 0.62
C VAL A 70 1.00 -2.85 0.82
N GLY A 71 2.23 -3.32 1.05
CA GLY A 71 3.40 -2.45 1.18
C GLY A 71 3.66 -1.65 -0.10
N LEU A 72 3.76 -2.31 -1.24
CA LEU A 72 3.96 -1.65 -2.54
C LEU A 72 2.81 -0.72 -2.88
N GLY A 73 1.55 -1.13 -2.64
CA GLY A 73 0.38 -0.29 -2.80
C GLY A 73 0.47 1.00 -1.99
N GLY A 74 0.85 0.89 -0.71
CA GLY A 74 1.10 2.03 0.16
C GLY A 74 2.22 2.94 -0.36
N ALA A 75 3.36 2.37 -0.77
CA ALA A 75 4.48 3.15 -1.33
C ALA A 75 4.07 3.91 -2.61
N PHE A 76 3.38 3.26 -3.53
CA PHE A 76 2.92 3.90 -4.76
C PHE A 76 1.90 5.01 -4.51
N TYR A 77 0.99 4.85 -3.55
CA TYR A 77 0.10 5.94 -3.14
C TYR A 77 0.84 7.10 -2.47
N PHE A 78 1.84 6.81 -1.64
CA PHE A 78 2.67 7.84 -1.02
C PHE A 78 3.38 8.69 -2.07
N PHE A 79 4.07 8.04 -3.02
CA PHE A 79 4.76 8.75 -4.09
C PHE A 79 3.79 9.42 -5.07
N GLY A 80 2.67 8.76 -5.40
CA GLY A 80 1.65 9.34 -6.27
C GLY A 80 1.10 10.65 -5.71
N VAL A 81 0.80 10.70 -4.40
CA VAL A 81 0.33 11.92 -3.75
C VAL A 81 1.45 12.93 -3.52
N PHE A 82 2.70 12.48 -3.32
CA PHE A 82 3.85 13.36 -3.20
C PHE A 82 4.12 14.15 -4.48
N PHE A 83 3.97 13.51 -5.65
CA PHE A 83 4.10 14.17 -6.96
C PHE A 83 2.83 14.91 -7.40
N SER A 84 1.73 14.85 -6.63
CA SER A 84 0.53 15.62 -6.94
C SER A 84 0.82 17.11 -6.74
N PRO A 85 0.73 17.95 -7.79
CA PRO A 85 1.00 19.37 -7.65
C PRO A 85 -0.04 20.02 -6.70
N PRO A 86 0.38 20.94 -5.81
CA PRO A 86 -0.51 21.59 -4.84
C PRO A 86 -1.40 22.68 -5.45
N ASN A 87 -1.03 23.17 -6.63
CA ASN A 87 -1.78 24.11 -7.45
C ASN A 87 -2.15 23.39 -8.74
N TYR A 88 -3.28 23.74 -9.38
CA TYR A 88 -3.66 23.28 -10.72
C TYR A 88 -2.73 23.82 -11.82
N ASP A 89 -1.43 23.84 -11.57
CA ASP A 89 -0.42 24.12 -12.58
C ASP A 89 -0.29 22.84 -13.41
N THR A 90 -0.88 22.87 -14.61
CA THR A 90 -1.07 21.73 -15.50
C THR A 90 0.21 21.38 -16.23
N ASN A 91 1.28 21.07 -15.51
CA ASN A 91 2.35 20.28 -16.11
C ASN A 91 1.81 18.85 -16.28
N ASP A 92 1.39 18.54 -17.50
CA ASP A 92 0.78 17.26 -17.86
C ASP A 92 1.63 16.05 -17.41
N PHE A 93 2.95 16.23 -17.34
CA PHE A 93 3.88 15.17 -16.93
C PHE A 93 3.73 14.74 -15.47
N ASP A 94 3.72 15.69 -14.53
CA ASP A 94 3.67 15.38 -13.09
C ASP A 94 2.29 14.80 -12.70
N ILE A 95 1.23 15.35 -13.28
CA ILE A 95 -0.14 14.85 -13.10
C ILE A 95 -0.26 13.42 -13.64
N ASN A 96 0.29 13.14 -14.82
CA ASN A 96 0.25 11.80 -15.39
C ASN A 96 1.05 10.79 -14.56
N ILE A 97 2.21 11.16 -14.04
CA ILE A 97 3.00 10.29 -13.15
C ILE A 97 2.26 10.05 -11.85
N SER A 98 1.73 11.10 -11.22
CA SER A 98 0.93 11.00 -10.00
C SER A 98 -0.26 10.06 -10.19
N ALA A 99 -1.00 10.22 -11.28
CA ALA A 99 -2.13 9.36 -11.63
C ALA A 99 -1.70 7.91 -11.88
N ALA A 100 -0.63 7.69 -12.65
CA ALA A 100 -0.11 6.36 -12.93
C ALA A 100 0.33 5.63 -11.66
N LEU A 101 1.01 6.32 -10.75
CA LEU A 101 1.42 5.78 -9.44
C LEU A 101 0.20 5.44 -8.57
N CYS A 102 -0.80 6.32 -8.50
CA CYS A 102 -2.03 6.05 -7.75
C CYS A 102 -2.79 4.84 -8.31
N VAL A 103 -2.94 4.73 -9.64
CA VAL A 103 -3.62 3.60 -10.29
C VAL A 103 -2.85 2.29 -10.07
N THR A 104 -1.52 2.35 -10.18
CA THR A 104 -0.65 1.20 -9.91
C THR A 104 -0.78 0.77 -8.43
N GLY A 105 -0.76 1.71 -7.49
CA GLY A 105 -0.98 1.45 -6.07
C GLY A 105 -2.34 0.82 -5.79
N GLY A 106 -3.41 1.33 -6.43
CA GLY A 106 -4.75 0.76 -6.33
C GLY A 106 -4.84 -0.67 -6.86
N SER A 107 -4.12 -0.96 -7.94
CA SER A 107 -4.02 -2.31 -8.52
C SER A 107 -3.33 -3.28 -7.55
N PHE A 108 -2.30 -2.83 -6.83
CA PHE A 108 -1.66 -3.64 -5.79
C PHE A 108 -2.58 -3.90 -4.58
N PHE A 109 -3.36 -2.93 -4.13
CA PHE A 109 -4.36 -3.18 -3.07
C PHE A 109 -5.46 -4.15 -3.52
N PHE A 110 -5.87 -4.08 -4.78
CA PHE A 110 -6.80 -5.05 -5.35
C PHE A 110 -6.19 -6.47 -5.36
N LEU A 111 -4.95 -6.62 -5.84
CA LEU A 111 -4.23 -7.90 -5.81
C LEU A 111 -4.06 -8.45 -4.38
N ALA A 112 -3.70 -7.59 -3.43
CA ALA A 112 -3.63 -7.97 -2.02
C ALA A 112 -4.97 -8.49 -1.49
N SER A 113 -6.08 -7.86 -1.89
CA SER A 113 -7.42 -8.29 -1.49
C SER A 113 -7.78 -9.67 -2.06
N LEU A 114 -7.38 -9.97 -3.29
CA LEU A 114 -7.54 -11.30 -3.89
C LEU A 114 -6.74 -12.37 -3.15
N PHE A 115 -5.47 -12.09 -2.81
CA PHE A 115 -4.65 -13.03 -2.04
C PHE A 115 -5.20 -13.26 -0.63
N LEU A 116 -5.73 -12.22 0.00
CA LEU A 116 -6.36 -12.32 1.32
C LEU A 116 -7.62 -13.19 1.25
N GLN A 117 -8.48 -13.00 0.24
CA GLN A 117 -9.63 -13.87 0.03
C GLN A 117 -9.21 -15.32 -0.21
N PHE A 118 -8.18 -15.55 -1.04
CA PHE A 118 -7.64 -16.89 -1.28
C PHE A 118 -7.13 -17.54 0.02
N GLN A 119 -6.41 -16.80 0.87
CA GLN A 119 -5.93 -17.30 2.15
C GLN A 119 -7.09 -17.70 3.07
N TYR A 120 -8.12 -16.87 3.19
CA TYR A 120 -9.27 -17.14 4.06
C TYR A 120 -10.11 -18.33 3.59
N TYR A 121 -10.38 -18.45 2.29
CA TYR A 121 -11.27 -19.49 1.77
C TYR A 121 -10.57 -20.81 1.43
N CYS A 122 -9.32 -20.77 0.93
CA CYS A 122 -8.64 -21.97 0.44
C CYS A 122 -7.68 -22.60 1.45
N LYS A 123 -7.06 -21.80 2.35
CA LYS A 123 -6.06 -22.32 3.30
C LYS A 123 -6.64 -22.66 4.67
N HIS A 124 -7.73 -22.02 5.09
CA HIS A 124 -8.35 -22.24 6.40
C HIS A 124 -9.31 -23.45 6.47
N HIS A 125 -9.55 -24.10 5.33
CA HIS A 125 -10.41 -25.29 5.18
C HIS A 125 -9.63 -26.62 5.06
N GLN A 126 -8.31 -26.62 5.28
CA GLN A 126 -7.46 -27.81 5.37
C GLN A 126 -6.87 -27.91 6.78
#